data_AF-A0A430RI82-F1
#
_entry.id   AF-A0A430RI82-F1
#
_cell.length_a   1.000
_cell.length_b   1.000
_cell.length_c   1.000
_cell.angle_alpha   90.00
_cell.angle_beta   90.00
_cell.angle_gamma   90.00
#
_symmetry.space_group_name_H-M   'P 1'
#
loop_
_entity.id
_entity.type
_entity.pdbx_description
1 polymer ?
#
loop_
_entity_poly.entity_id
_entity_poly.type
_entity_poly.pdbx_seq_one_letter_code
_entity_poly.pdbx_strand_id
1 'polypeptide(L)'
;MEDPLAHLPRELLHKDPLGYVARGAQALPKDLRGAWLLGVVSGFLWPEAPVPKDLSAFFRRMEGAWREAEEYFLETGLDFPVLVSQWAREALDPLLHRKKEPPWESLALAFHGGQKLGRYLRSQARG
;
A
#
# COMPACT_ATOMS: atom_id res chain seq x y z
N MET A 1 0.87 -17.03 3.37
CA MET A 1 1.73 -15.95 3.88
C MET A 1 1.15 -15.55 5.22
N GLU A 2 1.94 -15.59 6.29
CA GLU A 2 1.51 -15.08 7.60
C GLU A 2 1.15 -13.60 7.46
N ASP A 3 0.15 -13.14 8.22
CA ASP A 3 -0.25 -11.74 8.21
C ASP A 3 0.92 -10.89 8.74
N PRO A 4 1.52 -10.00 7.93
CA PRO A 4 2.66 -9.17 8.35
C PRO A 4 2.31 -8.26 9.54
N LEU A 5 1.01 -8.15 9.87
CA LEU A 5 0.48 -7.37 10.96
C LEU A 5 0.18 -8.21 12.22
N ALA A 6 0.30 -9.54 12.17
CA ALA A 6 -0.07 -10.44 13.27
C ALA A 6 0.66 -10.13 14.58
N HIS A 7 1.85 -9.54 14.50
CA HIS A 7 2.70 -9.21 15.64
C HIS A 7 2.58 -7.76 16.11
N LEU A 8 1.82 -6.91 15.41
CA LEU A 8 1.70 -5.49 15.73
C LEU A 8 0.46 -5.21 16.60
N PRO A 9 0.60 -4.48 17.72
CA PRO A 9 -0.53 -4.04 18.51
C PRO A 9 -1.51 -3.22 17.67
N ARG A 10 -2.78 -3.63 17.61
CA ARG A 10 -3.83 -2.86 16.91
C ARG A 10 -4.02 -1.46 17.47
N GLU A 11 -3.67 -1.22 18.72
CA GLU A 11 -3.71 0.10 19.36
C GLU A 11 -2.79 1.12 18.67
N LEU A 12 -1.68 0.67 18.07
CA LEU A 12 -0.79 1.54 17.29
C LEU A 12 -1.48 2.08 16.04
N LEU A 13 -2.44 1.34 15.49
CA LEU A 13 -3.18 1.74 14.29
C LEU A 13 -3.99 3.03 14.49
N HIS A 14 -4.44 3.29 15.72
CA HIS A 14 -5.20 4.48 16.07
C HIS A 14 -4.31 5.65 16.49
N LYS A 15 -3.18 5.37 17.13
CA LYS A 15 -2.25 6.41 17.64
C LYS A 15 -1.26 6.89 16.59
N ASP A 16 -0.82 5.99 15.72
CA ASP A 16 0.21 6.23 14.70
C ASP A 16 -0.04 5.33 13.46
N PRO A 17 -1.02 5.68 12.62
CA PRO A 17 -1.33 4.92 11.41
C PRO A 17 -0.14 4.76 10.46
N LEU A 18 0.67 5.82 10.32
CA LEU A 18 1.85 5.82 9.44
C LEU A 18 2.94 4.87 9.96
N GLY A 19 3.26 4.92 11.26
CA GLY A 19 4.22 4.00 11.86
C GLY A 19 3.73 2.55 11.88
N TYR A 20 2.41 2.32 11.95
CA TYR A 20 1.85 0.99 11.78
C TYR A 20 2.07 0.46 10.36
N VAL A 21 1.76 1.26 9.34
CA VAL A 21 1.97 0.91 7.92
C VAL A 21 3.45 0.66 7.64
N ALA A 22 4.34 1.53 8.14
CA ALA A 22 5.78 1.38 7.97
C ALA A 22 6.31 0.06 8.55
N ARG A 23 5.88 -0.30 9.78
CA ARG A 23 6.26 -1.58 10.42
C ARG A 23 5.72 -2.79 9.66
N GLY A 24 4.47 -2.73 9.19
CA GLY A 24 3.87 -3.79 8.37
C GLY A 24 4.65 -4.01 7.06
N ALA A 25 5.06 -2.93 6.40
CA ALA A 25 5.91 -3.03 5.21
C ALA A 25 7.30 -3.59 5.54
N GLN A 26 7.90 -3.22 6.67
CA GLN A 26 9.22 -3.72 7.08
C GLN A 26 9.22 -5.22 7.39
N ALA A 27 8.12 -5.76 7.91
CA ALA A 27 7.94 -7.18 8.18
C ALA A 27 7.86 -8.05 6.90
N LEU A 28 7.62 -7.44 5.74
CA LEU A 28 7.56 -8.14 4.46
C LEU A 28 8.93 -8.25 3.77
N PRO A 29 9.14 -9.32 2.97
CA PRO A 29 10.23 -9.39 2.01
C PRO A 29 10.31 -8.13 1.15
N LYS A 30 11.53 -7.64 0.89
CA LYS A 30 11.79 -6.33 0.24
C LYS A 30 11.06 -6.18 -1.09
N ASP A 31 10.95 -7.28 -1.84
CA ASP A 31 10.32 -7.38 -3.15
C ASP A 31 8.79 -7.37 -3.12
N LEU A 32 8.16 -7.58 -1.96
CA LEU A 32 6.71 -7.53 -1.77
C LEU A 32 6.22 -6.22 -1.16
N ARG A 33 7.12 -5.44 -0.56
CA ARG A 33 6.76 -4.20 0.17
C ARG A 33 6.01 -3.22 -0.70
N GLY A 34 6.49 -2.99 -1.92
CA GLY A 34 5.88 -2.05 -2.85
C GLY A 34 4.45 -2.43 -3.23
N ALA A 35 4.21 -3.73 -3.49
CA ALA A 35 2.87 -4.23 -3.79
C ALA A 35 1.92 -4.08 -2.59
N TRP A 36 2.38 -4.39 -1.38
CA TRP A 36 1.59 -4.23 -0.17
C TRP A 36 1.28 -2.76 0.14
N LEU A 37 2.27 -1.87 0.07
CA LEU A 37 2.10 -0.42 0.27
C LEU A 37 1.13 0.17 -0.76
N LEU A 38 1.27 -0.21 -2.04
CA LEU A 38 0.32 0.22 -3.07
C LEU A 38 -1.09 -0.31 -2.76
N GLY A 39 -1.20 -1.52 -2.22
CA GLY A 39 -2.44 -2.08 -1.68
C GLY A 39 -3.04 -1.17 -0.61
N VAL A 40 -2.25 -0.74 0.38
CA VAL A 40 -2.72 0.17 1.46
C VAL A 40 -3.28 1.47 0.88
N VAL A 41 -2.53 2.17 0.03
CA VAL A 41 -3.04 3.40 -0.63
C VAL A 41 -4.27 3.10 -1.46
N SER A 42 -4.24 1.99 -2.21
CA SER A 42 -5.35 1.56 -3.05
C SER A 42 -6.62 1.35 -2.25
N GLY A 43 -6.56 0.61 -1.15
CA GLY A 43 -7.70 0.38 -0.27
C GLY A 43 -8.17 1.65 0.43
N PHE A 44 -7.24 2.56 0.73
CA PHE A 44 -7.57 3.83 1.38
C PHE A 44 -8.29 4.79 0.44
N LEU A 45 -7.81 4.99 -0.78
CA LEU A 45 -8.39 5.92 -1.75
C LEU A 45 -9.53 5.27 -2.56
N TRP A 46 -9.37 4.01 -2.96
CA TRP A 46 -10.31 3.23 -3.78
C TRP A 46 -10.54 1.81 -3.25
N PRO A 47 -11.38 1.67 -2.23
CA PRO A 47 -11.75 0.37 -1.67
C PRO A 47 -12.07 -0.68 -2.74
N GLU A 48 -12.78 -0.32 -3.79
CA GLU A 48 -13.27 -1.23 -4.83
C GLU A 48 -12.28 -1.53 -5.95
N ALA A 49 -11.07 -0.98 -5.91
CA ALA A 49 -10.12 -1.20 -6.98
C ALA A 49 -9.70 -2.67 -7.09
N PRO A 50 -9.68 -3.25 -8.31
CA PRO A 50 -9.22 -4.61 -8.49
C PRO A 50 -7.72 -4.74 -8.19
N VAL A 51 -7.29 -5.95 -7.86
CA VAL A 51 -5.86 -6.27 -7.83
C VAL A 51 -5.29 -6.07 -9.24
N PRO A 52 -4.13 -5.40 -9.40
CA PRO A 52 -3.45 -5.36 -10.70
C PRO A 52 -3.29 -6.77 -11.25
N LYS A 53 -3.17 -6.96 -12.57
CA LYS A 53 -3.10 -8.29 -13.21
C LYS A 53 -1.68 -8.73 -13.62
N ASP A 54 -0.77 -7.77 -13.66
CA ASP A 54 0.64 -7.94 -14.03
C ASP A 54 1.45 -6.78 -13.42
N LEU A 55 2.78 -6.84 -13.52
CA LEU A 55 3.67 -5.79 -13.02
C LEU A 55 3.43 -4.44 -13.71
N SER A 56 3.19 -4.41 -15.02
CA SER A 56 2.87 -3.18 -15.74
C SER A 56 1.60 -2.50 -15.18
N ALA A 57 0.60 -3.28 -14.78
CA ALA A 57 -0.60 -2.80 -14.13
C ALA A 57 -0.30 -2.25 -12.72
N PHE A 58 0.64 -2.83 -11.98
CA PHE A 58 1.10 -2.27 -10.70
C PHE A 58 1.70 -0.88 -10.87
N PHE A 59 2.57 -0.67 -11.85
CA PHE A 59 3.19 0.64 -12.08
C PHE A 59 2.18 1.70 -12.52
N ARG A 60 1.29 1.36 -13.47
CA ARG A 60 0.18 2.26 -13.86
C ARG A 60 -0.72 2.61 -12.68
N ARG A 61 -0.99 1.64 -11.81
CA ARG A 61 -1.79 1.85 -10.60
C ARG A 61 -1.07 2.75 -9.59
N MET A 62 0.24 2.61 -9.44
CA MET A 62 1.07 3.45 -8.57
C MET A 62 1.06 4.91 -9.05
N GLU A 63 1.22 5.16 -10.36
CA GLU A 63 1.13 6.51 -10.92
C GLU A 63 -0.26 7.14 -10.68
N GLY A 64 -1.33 6.37 -10.88
CA GLY A 64 -2.68 6.81 -10.55
C GLY A 64 -2.86 7.11 -9.06
N ALA A 65 -2.27 6.30 -8.18
CA ALA A 65 -2.32 6.47 -6.73
C ALA A 65 -1.58 7.68 -6.23
N TRP A 66 -0.47 8.02 -6.85
CA TRP A 66 0.23 9.26 -6.55
C TRP A 66 -0.66 10.48 -6.84
N ARG A 67 -1.22 10.55 -8.05
CA ARG A 67 -2.04 11.70 -8.48
C ARG A 67 -3.29 11.87 -7.63
N GLU A 68 -4.03 10.80 -7.39
CA GLU A 68 -5.24 10.88 -6.57
C GLU A 68 -4.94 11.10 -5.08
N ALA A 69 -3.77 10.68 -4.59
CA ALA A 69 -3.34 11.03 -3.25
C ALA A 69 -3.06 12.54 -3.12
N GLU A 70 -2.42 13.15 -4.10
CA GLU A 70 -2.18 14.60 -4.13
C GLU A 70 -3.51 15.37 -4.16
N GLU A 71 -4.44 14.98 -5.00
CA GLU A 71 -5.79 15.57 -5.05
C GLU A 71 -6.51 15.43 -3.70
N TYR A 72 -6.50 14.24 -3.10
CA TYR A 72 -7.11 14.00 -1.80
C TYR A 72 -6.49 14.87 -0.69
N PHE A 73 -5.17 15.07 -0.70
CA PHE A 73 -4.50 15.96 0.24
C PHE A 73 -4.96 17.41 0.06
N LEU A 74 -5.06 17.89 -1.18
CA LEU A 74 -5.55 19.24 -1.47
C LEU A 74 -7.00 19.45 -0.99
N GLU A 75 -7.84 18.41 -1.08
CA GLU A 75 -9.23 18.47 -0.65
C GLU A 75 -9.42 18.37 0.87
N THR A 76 -8.62 17.54 1.55
CA THR A 76 -8.88 17.15 2.95
C THR A 76 -7.82 17.63 3.95
N GLY A 77 -6.65 18.01 3.47
CA GLY A 77 -5.47 18.29 4.30
C GLY A 77 -4.79 17.04 4.87
N LEU A 78 -5.27 15.83 4.56
CA LEU A 78 -4.68 14.59 5.08
C LEU A 78 -3.56 14.07 4.17
N ASP A 79 -2.34 14.02 4.71
CA ASP A 79 -1.11 13.65 3.98
C ASP A 79 -0.87 12.13 3.87
N PHE A 80 -1.57 11.34 4.69
CA PHE A 80 -1.42 9.88 4.75
C PHE A 80 -1.31 9.19 3.38
N PRO A 81 -2.25 9.32 2.43
CA PRO A 81 -2.15 8.62 1.16
C PRO A 81 -0.97 9.08 0.29
N VAL A 82 -0.54 10.34 0.42
CA VAL A 82 0.62 10.89 -0.31
C VAL A 82 1.91 10.21 0.20
N LEU A 83 2.11 10.18 1.51
CA LEU A 83 3.32 9.58 2.10
C LEU A 83 3.43 8.09 1.78
N VAL A 84 2.34 7.34 1.93
CA VAL A 84 2.35 5.90 1.69
C VAL A 84 2.52 5.59 0.19
N SER A 85 1.98 6.42 -0.71
CA SER A 85 2.20 6.24 -2.16
C SER A 85 3.65 6.53 -2.56
N GLN A 86 4.32 7.47 -1.90
CA GLN A 86 5.75 7.70 -2.09
C GLN A 86 6.56 6.45 -1.74
N TRP A 87 6.29 5.86 -0.57
CA TRP A 87 6.97 4.63 -0.14
C TRP A 87 6.69 3.46 -1.09
N ALA A 88 5.46 3.35 -1.58
CA ALA A 88 5.11 2.34 -2.58
C ALA A 88 5.94 2.51 -3.85
N ARG A 89 6.08 3.75 -4.35
CA ARG A 89 6.92 4.08 -5.51
C ARG A 89 8.36 3.70 -5.28
N GLU A 90 8.97 4.15 -4.19
CA GLU A 90 10.37 3.87 -3.85
C GLU A 90 10.66 2.37 -3.72
N ALA A 91 9.68 1.58 -3.26
CA ALA A 91 9.81 0.14 -3.14
C ALA A 91 9.53 -0.63 -4.45
N LEU A 92 8.66 -0.12 -5.33
CA LEU A 92 8.33 -0.74 -6.62
C LEU A 92 9.33 -0.38 -7.71
N ASP A 93 9.88 0.84 -7.72
CA ASP A 93 10.76 1.35 -8.76
C ASP A 93 11.95 0.41 -9.08
N PRO A 94 12.66 -0.17 -8.08
CA PRO A 94 13.74 -1.12 -8.36
C PRO A 94 13.29 -2.41 -9.08
N LEU A 95 11.99 -2.76 -9.03
CA LEU A 95 11.47 -3.93 -9.73
C LEU A 95 11.43 -3.73 -11.25
N LEU A 96 11.34 -2.48 -11.75
CA LEU A 96 11.40 -2.17 -13.20
C LEU A 96 12.72 -2.61 -13.84
N HIS A 97 13.79 -2.61 -13.06
CA HIS A 97 15.15 -2.83 -13.53
C HIS A 97 15.69 -4.21 -13.17
N ARG A 98 14.86 -5.09 -12.60
CA ARG A 98 15.28 -6.43 -12.20
C ARG A 98 15.26 -7.41 -13.36
N LYS A 99 16.29 -8.26 -13.41
CA LYS A 99 16.36 -9.41 -14.33
C LYS A 99 15.42 -10.56 -13.95
N LYS A 100 15.07 -10.68 -12.66
CA LYS A 100 14.17 -11.71 -12.15
C LYS A 100 13.06 -11.06 -11.34
N GLU A 101 11.84 -11.22 -11.83
CA GLU A 101 10.64 -10.71 -11.22
C GLU A 101 10.18 -11.59 -10.04
N PRO A 102 9.56 -11.01 -9.00
CA PRO A 102 8.90 -11.79 -7.96
C PRO A 102 7.72 -12.58 -8.56
N PRO A 103 7.37 -13.74 -7.99
CA PRO A 103 6.20 -14.48 -8.44
C PRO A 103 4.94 -13.61 -8.35
N TRP A 104 4.18 -13.60 -9.44
CA TRP A 104 2.96 -12.80 -9.57
C TRP A 104 1.99 -13.01 -8.39
N GLU A 105 1.74 -14.26 -8.03
CA GLU A 105 0.83 -14.64 -6.94
C GLU A 105 1.25 -14.02 -5.59
N SER A 106 2.56 -13.89 -5.35
CA SER A 106 3.08 -13.29 -4.12
C SER A 106 2.82 -11.78 -4.08
N LEU A 107 2.95 -11.10 -5.22
CA LEU A 107 2.64 -9.68 -5.35
C LEU A 107 1.14 -9.41 -5.18
N ALA A 108 0.30 -10.25 -5.80
CA ALA A 108 -1.15 -10.16 -5.66
C ALA A 108 -1.61 -10.38 -4.21
N LEU A 109 -1.05 -11.38 -3.52
CA LEU A 109 -1.33 -11.63 -2.10
C LEU A 109 -0.91 -10.46 -1.22
N ALA A 110 0.30 -9.92 -1.44
CA ALA A 110 0.80 -8.76 -0.71
C ALA A 110 -0.10 -7.54 -0.93
N PHE A 111 -0.46 -7.24 -2.17
CA PHE A 111 -1.38 -6.14 -2.49
C PHE A 111 -2.74 -6.30 -1.80
N HIS A 112 -3.33 -7.51 -1.84
CA HIS A 112 -4.62 -7.75 -1.21
C HIS A 112 -4.56 -7.59 0.32
N GLY A 113 -3.47 -8.01 0.95
CA GLY A 113 -3.22 -7.77 2.37
C GLY A 113 -3.18 -6.27 2.70
N GLY A 114 -2.45 -5.48 1.91
CA GLY A 114 -2.39 -4.03 2.08
C GLY A 114 -3.75 -3.37 1.85
N GLN A 115 -4.49 -3.81 0.83
CA GLN A 115 -5.82 -3.28 0.51
C GLN A 115 -6.81 -3.42 1.66
N LYS A 116 -6.81 -4.56 2.37
CA LYS A 116 -7.64 -4.75 3.56
C LYS A 116 -7.33 -3.70 4.63
N LEU A 117 -6.05 -3.45 4.90
CA LEU A 117 -5.63 -2.43 5.86
C LEU A 117 -6.05 -1.02 5.41
N GLY A 118 -5.83 -0.69 4.14
CA GLY A 118 -6.23 0.61 3.58
C GLY A 118 -7.73 0.88 3.72
N ARG A 119 -8.57 -0.11 3.40
CA ARG A 119 -10.03 -0.02 3.56
C ARG A 119 -10.43 0.24 5.00
N TYR A 120 -9.78 -0.45 5.93
CA TYR A 120 -10.01 -0.25 7.35
C TYR A 120 -9.62 1.18 7.78
N LEU A 121 -8.44 1.66 7.39
CA LEU A 121 -7.98 3.01 7.73
C LEU A 121 -8.93 4.10 7.18
N ARG A 122 -9.45 3.92 5.96
CA ARG A 122 -10.45 4.83 5.38
C ARG A 122 -11.74 4.89 6.20
N SER A 123 -12.21 3.75 6.72
CA SER A 123 -13.43 3.73 7.52
C SER A 123 -13.25 4.47 8.85
N GLN A 124 -12.04 4.41 9.43
CA GLN A 124 -11.71 5.15 10.64
C GLN A 124 -11.56 6.65 10.40
N ALA A 125 -11.05 7.07 9.24
CA ALA A 125 -10.88 8.49 8.91
C ALA A 125 -12.21 9.22 8.60
N ARG A 126 -13.31 8.49 8.42
CA ARG A 126 -14.65 9.02 8.08
C ARG A 126 -15.65 8.97 9.24
N GLY A 127 -15.29 8.33 10.35
CA GLY A 127 -16.11 8.22 11.57
C GLY A 127 -15.61 9.16 12.65
#